data_AF-A0A2V8SPK7-F1
#
_entry.id   AF-A0A2V8SPK7-F1
#
_cell.length_a   1.000
_cell.length_b   1.000
_cell.length_c   1.000
_cell.angle_alpha   90.00
_cell.angle_beta   90.00
_cell.angle_gamma   90.00
#
_symmetry.space_group_name_H-M   'P 1'
#
loop_
_entity.id
_entity.type
_entity.pdbx_description
1 polymer ?
#
loop_
_entity_poly.entity_id
_entity_poly.type
_entity_poly.pdbx_seq_one_letter_code
_entity_poly.pdbx_strand_id
1 'polypeptide(L)'
;MRGGLVELPSEEGVNRHFYMLRAADHERPLVNATSSFLSPTTVEINVATRERLRQSFLDLLEKIPASYLVIHNDRLPPERRADYETFLARAVASGRLRFVNRFDDAADLYAVTKTEPGAQTEAALPFTPAPRDWAELVESDPVNVLGQFVERSQALYRVHVAAFGSMPRYAEFTRDAREVGRNVEPDADEREQAERFGENLRAFADETARREDFKKLYGGLGDAQYVERLYANAGINADAGERASLADGLASGRRTRAGVLLKIANDPRFVEKERHRSFLLLHYFGYLRRDPGDPPEHGLDGFNFWLAVLERTGDERAIGSAFLDSEEYKHRGER
;
A
#
# COMPACT_ATOMS: atom_id res chain seq x y z
N MET A 1 25.90 9.12 -23.34
CA MET A 1 25.68 10.08 -22.24
C MET A 1 25.54 11.49 -22.79
N ARG A 2 24.39 12.14 -22.57
CA ARG A 2 23.98 13.48 -23.03
C ARG A 2 24.08 14.53 -21.93
N GLY A 3 24.00 14.12 -20.67
CA GLY A 3 24.16 14.90 -19.45
C GLY A 3 25.36 14.41 -18.64
N GLY A 4 25.28 14.44 -17.32
CA GLY A 4 26.32 13.98 -16.39
C GLY A 4 25.88 12.85 -15.46
N LEU A 5 26.82 12.42 -14.61
CA LEU A 5 26.61 11.41 -13.58
C LEU A 5 26.15 12.06 -12.28
N VAL A 6 25.18 11.46 -11.59
CA VAL A 6 24.89 11.72 -10.19
C VAL A 6 25.35 10.51 -9.40
N GLU A 7 26.22 10.70 -8.41
CA GLU A 7 26.72 9.59 -7.59
C GLU A 7 26.21 9.68 -6.14
N LEU A 8 25.68 8.57 -5.63
CA LEU A 8 25.15 8.45 -4.27
C LEU A 8 25.89 7.36 -3.47
N PRO A 9 25.98 7.50 -2.13
CA PRO A 9 25.43 8.58 -1.30
C PRO A 9 26.19 9.90 -1.45
N SER A 10 25.49 11.04 -1.36
CA SER A 10 26.07 12.39 -1.52
C SER A 10 26.24 13.16 -0.21
N GLU A 11 26.00 12.52 0.95
CA GLU A 11 26.09 13.13 2.27
C GLU A 11 27.49 13.69 2.61
N GLU A 12 27.53 14.59 3.58
CA GLU A 12 28.77 15.20 4.06
C GLU A 12 29.58 14.18 4.88
N GLY A 13 30.88 14.05 4.59
CA GLY A 13 31.74 13.02 5.20
C GLY A 13 31.85 11.71 4.41
N VAL A 14 30.96 11.46 3.44
CA VAL A 14 31.02 10.26 2.59
C VAL A 14 31.76 10.58 1.28
N ASN A 15 33.09 10.57 1.33
CA ASN A 15 34.02 10.44 0.20
C ASN A 15 33.67 11.20 -1.12
N ARG A 16 33.13 12.41 -1.07
CA ARG A 16 32.80 13.21 -2.27
C ARG A 16 33.99 13.44 -3.22
N HIS A 17 35.18 13.57 -2.65
CA HIS A 17 36.43 13.68 -3.41
C HIS A 17 36.74 12.41 -4.22
N PHE A 18 36.27 11.24 -3.77
CA PHE A 18 36.46 9.98 -4.50
C PHE A 18 35.70 9.98 -5.82
N TYR A 19 34.46 10.45 -5.84
CA TYR A 19 33.66 10.52 -7.07
C TYR A 19 34.31 11.47 -8.09
N MET A 20 34.92 12.57 -7.62
CA MET A 20 35.66 13.48 -8.49
C MET A 20 36.94 12.86 -9.05
N LEU A 21 37.65 12.04 -8.27
CA LEU A 21 38.82 11.30 -8.76
C LEU A 21 38.40 10.31 -9.84
N ARG A 22 37.35 9.52 -9.62
CA ARG A 22 36.82 8.61 -10.66
C ARG A 22 36.28 9.35 -11.88
N ALA A 23 35.70 10.54 -11.69
CA ALA A 23 35.24 11.37 -12.79
C ALA A 23 36.38 11.80 -13.73
N ALA A 24 37.59 11.97 -13.20
CA ALA A 24 38.78 12.23 -14.00
C ALA A 24 39.18 11.00 -14.85
N ASP A 25 38.98 9.78 -14.34
CA ASP A 25 39.34 8.54 -15.04
C ASP A 25 38.47 8.28 -16.27
N HIS A 26 37.18 8.63 -16.21
CA HIS A 26 36.24 8.35 -17.30
C HIS A 26 35.83 9.60 -18.11
N GLU A 27 36.42 10.77 -17.80
CA GLU A 27 36.19 12.06 -18.46
C GLU A 27 34.71 12.43 -18.64
N ARG A 28 33.85 12.02 -17.70
CA ARG A 28 32.41 12.31 -17.75
C ARG A 28 32.05 13.35 -16.68
N PRO A 29 31.24 14.37 -17.02
CA PRO A 29 30.85 15.39 -16.06
C PRO A 29 30.05 14.79 -14.90
N LEU A 30 30.48 15.09 -13.68
CA LEU A 30 29.77 14.76 -12.45
C LEU A 30 28.87 15.94 -12.06
N VAL A 31 27.56 15.70 -11.96
CA VAL A 31 26.54 16.73 -11.66
C VAL A 31 26.65 17.20 -10.22
N ASN A 32 26.91 16.29 -9.29
CA ASN A 32 27.05 16.58 -7.86
C ASN A 32 28.52 16.66 -7.41
N ALA A 33 29.42 17.09 -8.30
CA ALA A 33 30.81 17.40 -7.93
C ALA A 33 30.88 18.48 -6.85
N THR A 34 31.89 18.40 -5.98
CA THR A 34 32.07 19.32 -4.85
C THR A 34 33.48 19.89 -4.80
N SER A 35 33.60 21.21 -4.93
CA SER A 35 34.88 21.90 -4.72
C SER A 35 34.90 22.57 -3.33
N SER A 36 35.70 23.62 -3.16
CA SER A 36 35.65 24.51 -1.99
C SER A 36 34.28 25.17 -1.77
N PHE A 37 33.36 25.07 -2.73
CA PHE A 37 31.96 25.45 -2.63
C PHE A 37 31.05 24.38 -3.24
N LEU A 38 29.81 24.29 -2.75
CA LEU A 38 28.76 23.44 -3.31
C LEU A 38 27.94 24.21 -4.35
N SER A 39 27.67 23.60 -5.50
CA SER A 39 26.74 24.17 -6.48
C SER A 39 25.30 24.14 -5.93
N PRO A 40 24.39 25.03 -6.36
CA PRO A 40 22.98 24.96 -5.98
C PRO A 40 22.36 23.59 -6.26
N THR A 41 22.66 22.99 -7.41
CA THR A 41 22.19 21.65 -7.78
C THR A 41 22.71 20.57 -6.83
N THR A 42 23.97 20.64 -6.43
CA THR A 42 24.53 19.71 -5.44
C THR A 42 23.83 19.86 -4.08
N VAL A 43 23.51 21.08 -3.67
CA VAL A 43 22.74 21.32 -2.43
C VAL A 43 21.34 20.72 -2.52
N GLU A 44 20.63 20.92 -3.64
CA GLU A 44 19.31 20.32 -3.86
C GLU A 44 19.35 18.79 -3.80
N ILE A 45 20.34 18.16 -4.43
CA ILE A 45 20.55 16.71 -4.37
C ILE A 45 20.80 16.28 -2.92
N ASN A 46 21.72 16.93 -2.21
CA ASN A 46 22.04 16.59 -0.84
C ASN A 46 20.82 16.70 0.08
N VAL A 47 19.99 17.73 -0.08
CA VAL A 47 18.75 17.87 0.68
C VAL A 47 17.77 16.74 0.34
N ALA A 48 17.59 16.44 -0.95
CA ALA A 48 16.67 15.41 -1.41
C ALA A 48 17.08 13.99 -1.00
N THR A 49 18.38 13.73 -0.78
CA THR A 49 18.90 12.41 -0.41
C THR A 49 19.34 12.29 1.04
N ARG A 50 19.24 13.36 1.86
CA ARG A 50 19.67 13.37 3.26
C ARG A 50 18.88 12.41 4.14
N GLU A 51 17.59 12.34 3.90
CA GLU A 51 16.69 11.41 4.57
C GLU A 51 16.27 10.33 3.57
N ARG A 52 15.09 9.73 3.77
CA ARG A 52 14.48 8.76 2.86
C ARG A 52 14.46 9.26 1.40
N LEU A 53 14.86 8.43 0.44
CA LEU A 53 14.74 8.75 -0.98
C LEU A 53 13.27 8.76 -1.40
N ARG A 54 12.78 9.93 -1.82
CA ARG A 54 11.39 10.14 -2.25
C ARG A 54 11.28 10.25 -3.76
N GLN A 55 10.08 10.04 -4.30
CA GLN A 55 9.81 10.19 -5.74
C GLN A 55 10.15 11.59 -6.29
N SER A 56 10.06 12.64 -5.46
CA SER A 56 10.47 14.00 -5.81
C SER A 56 11.95 14.10 -6.20
N PHE A 57 12.81 13.16 -5.75
CA PHE A 57 14.19 13.09 -6.20
C PHE A 57 14.30 12.69 -7.68
N LEU A 58 13.40 11.84 -8.20
CA LEU A 58 13.35 11.55 -9.64
C LEU A 58 12.97 12.79 -10.45
N ASP A 59 12.04 13.61 -9.93
CA ASP A 59 11.67 14.88 -10.57
C ASP A 59 12.88 15.82 -10.67
N LEU A 60 13.72 15.84 -9.62
CA LEU A 60 14.99 16.56 -9.63
C LEU A 60 15.96 15.99 -10.67
N LEU A 61 16.19 14.67 -10.69
CA LEU A 61 17.06 14.01 -11.67
C LEU A 61 16.64 14.30 -13.12
N GLU A 62 15.34 14.37 -13.39
CA GLU A 62 14.78 14.66 -14.70
C GLU A 62 14.74 16.16 -15.07
N LYS A 63 14.92 17.04 -14.08
CA LYS A 63 14.98 18.49 -14.26
C LYS A 63 16.42 18.95 -14.54
N ILE A 64 17.40 18.29 -13.94
CA ILE A 64 18.83 18.57 -14.13
C ILE A 64 19.39 17.75 -15.30
N PRO A 65 20.54 18.09 -15.87
CA PRO A 65 21.13 17.32 -16.96
C PRO A 65 21.79 16.03 -16.43
N ALA A 66 21.06 15.18 -15.70
CA ALA A 66 21.54 13.88 -15.25
C ALA A 66 21.22 12.80 -16.31
N SER A 67 22.24 12.09 -16.75
CA SER A 67 22.11 10.94 -17.64
C SER A 67 22.09 9.62 -16.89
N TYR A 68 22.95 9.48 -15.89
CA TYR A 68 23.02 8.27 -15.09
C TYR A 68 23.12 8.59 -13.60
N LEU A 69 22.50 7.73 -12.81
CA LEU A 69 22.60 7.67 -11.36
C LEU A 69 23.46 6.45 -11.01
N VAL A 70 24.53 6.67 -10.25
CA VAL A 70 25.38 5.61 -9.72
C VAL A 70 25.12 5.46 -8.23
N ILE A 71 24.85 4.24 -7.79
CA ILE A 71 24.64 3.90 -6.37
C ILE A 71 25.83 3.08 -5.90
N HIS A 72 26.65 3.64 -5.01
CA HIS A 72 27.79 2.97 -4.39
C HIS A 72 27.36 2.19 -3.15
N ASN A 73 26.95 0.94 -3.34
CA ASN A 73 26.36 0.10 -2.28
C ASN A 73 27.35 -0.27 -1.17
N ASP A 74 28.64 -0.28 -1.47
CA ASP A 74 29.75 -0.47 -0.51
C ASP A 74 29.87 0.69 0.49
N ARG A 75 29.26 1.84 0.16
CA ARG A 75 29.30 3.07 0.98
C ARG A 75 27.97 3.44 1.59
N LEU A 76 26.91 2.71 1.27
CA LEU A 76 25.62 2.92 1.89
C LEU A 76 25.62 2.35 3.31
N PRO A 77 25.20 3.14 4.32
CA PRO A 77 24.94 2.60 5.64
C PRO A 77 23.90 1.46 5.56
N PRO A 78 24.09 0.33 6.29
CA PRO A 78 23.19 -0.82 6.20
C PRO A 78 21.71 -0.48 6.40
N GLU A 79 21.41 0.45 7.31
CA GLU A 79 20.06 0.94 7.62
C GLU A 79 19.40 1.71 6.46
N ARG A 80 20.19 2.24 5.52
CA ARG A 80 19.69 2.97 4.35
C ARG A 80 19.46 2.07 3.13
N ARG A 81 19.95 0.84 3.14
CA ARG A 81 19.89 -0.05 1.95
C ARG A 81 18.46 -0.31 1.49
N ALA A 82 17.56 -0.65 2.41
CA ALA A 82 16.16 -0.93 2.09
C ALA A 82 15.44 0.29 1.47
N ASP A 83 15.74 1.50 1.96
CA ASP A 83 15.20 2.75 1.39
C ASP A 83 15.64 2.95 -0.07
N TYR A 84 16.93 2.75 -0.36
CA TYR A 84 17.47 2.83 -1.71
C TYR A 84 16.87 1.77 -2.63
N GLU A 85 16.83 0.50 -2.19
CA GLU A 85 16.27 -0.61 -2.98
C GLU A 85 14.80 -0.37 -3.32
N THR A 86 14.00 0.08 -2.35
CA THR A 86 12.58 0.44 -2.56
C THR A 86 12.43 1.60 -3.55
N PHE A 87 13.22 2.67 -3.39
CA PHE A 87 13.20 3.81 -4.33
C PHE A 87 13.58 3.38 -5.75
N LEU A 88 14.70 2.64 -5.91
CA LEU A 88 15.23 2.20 -7.19
C LEU A 88 14.30 1.22 -7.89
N ALA A 89 13.72 0.27 -7.15
CA ALA A 89 12.70 -0.64 -7.64
C ALA A 89 11.52 0.12 -8.26
N ARG A 90 11.00 1.13 -7.56
CA ARG A 90 9.86 1.95 -8.04
C ARG A 90 10.24 2.80 -9.24
N ALA A 91 11.43 3.39 -9.22
CA ALA A 91 11.94 4.17 -10.33
C ALA A 91 12.11 3.33 -11.61
N VAL A 92 12.57 2.09 -11.47
CA VAL A 92 12.67 1.13 -12.59
C VAL A 92 11.29 0.68 -13.05
N ALA A 93 10.39 0.35 -12.13
CA ALA A 93 9.04 -0.12 -12.45
C ALA A 93 8.16 0.96 -13.12
N SER A 94 8.35 2.23 -12.76
CA SER A 94 7.71 3.37 -13.43
C SER A 94 8.36 3.72 -14.78
N GLY A 95 9.49 3.09 -15.11
CA GLY A 95 10.25 3.35 -16.32
C GLY A 95 11.01 4.69 -16.33
N ARG A 96 11.08 5.38 -15.19
CA ARG A 96 11.82 6.66 -15.03
C ARG A 96 13.33 6.45 -14.89
N LEU A 97 13.71 5.34 -14.28
CA LEU A 97 15.08 4.82 -14.31
C LEU A 97 15.12 3.50 -15.08
N ARG A 98 16.28 3.18 -15.64
CA ARG A 98 16.57 1.87 -16.21
C ARG A 98 17.86 1.35 -15.60
N PHE A 99 17.80 0.22 -14.91
CA PHE A 99 18.99 -0.47 -14.46
C PHE A 99 19.81 -0.92 -15.68
N VAL A 100 21.10 -0.56 -15.70
CA VAL A 100 22.03 -0.91 -16.77
C VAL A 100 22.81 -2.14 -16.35
N ASN A 101 23.65 -2.02 -15.31
CA ASN A 101 24.53 -3.10 -14.84
C ASN A 101 25.04 -2.81 -13.41
N ARG A 102 25.61 -3.84 -12.76
CA ARG A 102 26.38 -3.73 -11.52
C ARG A 102 27.87 -3.90 -11.84
N PHE A 103 28.69 -2.96 -11.38
CA PHE A 103 30.13 -2.96 -11.58
C PHE A 103 30.87 -3.22 -10.26
N ASP A 104 31.97 -3.97 -10.34
CA ASP A 104 32.84 -4.34 -9.22
C ASP A 104 32.09 -4.91 -7.99
N ASP A 105 30.93 -5.55 -8.23
CA ASP A 105 29.99 -6.04 -7.21
C ASP A 105 29.52 -4.99 -6.18
N ALA A 106 29.72 -3.70 -6.45
CA ALA A 106 29.51 -2.62 -5.50
C ALA A 106 28.70 -1.44 -6.07
N ALA A 107 28.89 -1.09 -7.34
CA ALA A 107 28.29 0.11 -7.94
C ALA A 107 27.18 -0.24 -8.92
N ASP A 108 25.96 0.18 -8.64
CA ASP A 108 24.82 0.01 -9.54
C ASP A 108 24.65 1.23 -10.43
N LEU A 109 24.55 1.00 -11.74
CA LEU A 109 24.36 2.06 -12.73
C LEU A 109 22.90 2.07 -13.22
N TYR A 110 22.25 3.21 -13.10
CA TYR A 110 20.90 3.44 -13.60
C TYR A 110 20.90 4.58 -14.61
N ALA A 111 20.28 4.39 -15.77
CA ALA A 111 20.04 5.45 -16.73
C ALA A 111 18.77 6.23 -16.39
N VAL A 112 18.84 7.56 -16.42
CA VAL A 112 17.65 8.43 -16.36
C VAL A 112 16.98 8.39 -17.72
N THR A 113 15.86 7.68 -17.84
CA THR A 113 15.29 7.31 -19.16
C THR A 113 14.81 8.52 -19.96
N LYS A 114 14.41 9.60 -19.28
CA LYS A 114 14.09 10.89 -19.93
C LYS A 114 15.29 11.46 -20.68
N THR A 115 16.49 11.37 -20.10
CA THR A 115 17.74 11.88 -20.70
C THR A 115 18.34 10.87 -21.66
N GLU A 116 18.37 9.59 -21.28
CA GLU A 116 18.96 8.45 -22.01
C GLU A 116 17.91 7.41 -22.42
N PRO A 117 16.96 7.73 -23.31
CA PRO A 117 15.88 6.81 -23.67
C PRO A 117 16.38 5.53 -24.35
N GLY A 118 17.55 5.59 -25.02
CA GLY A 118 18.19 4.48 -25.72
C GLY A 118 19.10 3.60 -24.87
N ALA A 119 19.27 3.88 -23.57
CA ALA A 119 20.06 3.02 -22.69
C ALA A 119 19.46 1.60 -22.64
N GLN A 120 20.30 0.57 -22.57
CA GLN A 120 19.85 -0.82 -22.49
C GLN A 120 20.17 -1.42 -21.12
N THR A 121 19.36 -2.39 -20.71
CA THR A 121 19.63 -3.22 -19.53
C THR A 121 20.54 -4.36 -19.96
N GLU A 122 21.66 -4.52 -19.26
CA GLU A 122 22.67 -5.55 -19.54
C GLU A 122 22.63 -6.70 -18.52
N ALA A 123 22.07 -6.46 -17.33
CA ALA A 123 21.93 -7.45 -16.26
C ALA A 123 20.58 -7.34 -15.54
N ALA A 124 20.19 -8.41 -14.84
CA ALA A 124 19.02 -8.38 -13.96
C ALA A 124 19.28 -7.47 -12.75
N LEU A 125 18.22 -6.89 -12.17
CA LEU A 125 18.32 -6.12 -10.93
C LEU A 125 19.02 -6.96 -9.86
N PRO A 126 20.00 -6.41 -9.14
CA PRO A 126 20.86 -7.18 -8.25
C PRO A 126 20.27 -7.37 -6.84
N PHE A 127 19.00 -7.04 -6.67
CA PHE A 127 18.19 -7.25 -5.48
C PHE A 127 16.75 -7.58 -5.89
N THR A 128 16.02 -8.24 -5.01
CA THR A 128 14.59 -8.47 -5.21
C THR A 128 13.83 -7.21 -4.79
N PRO A 129 13.10 -6.55 -5.69
CA PRO A 129 12.26 -5.41 -5.33
C PRO A 129 11.33 -5.74 -4.16
N ALA A 130 11.35 -4.90 -3.12
CA ALA A 130 10.31 -4.96 -2.10
C ALA A 130 8.93 -4.71 -2.75
N PRO A 131 7.84 -5.32 -2.23
CA PRO A 131 6.49 -5.04 -2.70
C PRO A 131 6.21 -3.54 -2.75
N ARG A 132 5.76 -3.06 -3.90
CA ARG A 132 5.65 -1.62 -4.19
C ARG A 132 4.57 -0.96 -3.36
N ASP A 133 3.46 -1.66 -3.20
CA ASP A 133 2.24 -1.19 -2.54
C ASP A 133 1.61 -2.31 -1.69
N TRP A 134 0.56 -1.96 -0.97
CA TRP A 134 -0.20 -2.89 -0.15
C TRP A 134 -0.82 -4.02 -0.98
N ALA A 135 -1.19 -3.78 -2.24
CA ALA A 135 -1.74 -4.83 -3.09
C ALA A 135 -0.74 -5.96 -3.35
N GLU A 136 0.52 -5.61 -3.67
CA GLU A 136 1.58 -6.61 -3.84
C GLU A 136 1.92 -7.32 -2.52
N LEU A 137 1.85 -6.62 -1.38
CA LEU A 137 2.00 -7.26 -0.07
C LEU A 137 0.92 -8.32 0.16
N VAL A 138 -0.35 -8.00 -0.07
CA VAL A 138 -1.48 -8.94 0.08
C VAL A 138 -1.35 -10.11 -0.91
N GLU A 139 -0.87 -9.86 -2.12
CA GLU A 139 -0.61 -10.91 -3.12
C GLU A 139 0.52 -11.85 -2.68
N SER A 140 1.60 -11.30 -2.11
CA SER A 140 2.73 -12.11 -1.64
C SER A 140 2.39 -12.96 -0.41
N ASP A 141 1.72 -12.37 0.57
CA ASP A 141 1.17 -13.10 1.72
C ASP A 141 -0.11 -12.42 2.25
N PRO A 142 -1.26 -13.13 2.28
CA PRO A 142 -2.51 -12.60 2.80
C PRO A 142 -2.44 -12.07 4.25
N VAL A 143 -1.45 -12.47 5.06
CA VAL A 143 -1.26 -11.91 6.41
C VAL A 143 -1.09 -10.38 6.39
N ASN A 144 -0.69 -9.79 5.26
CA ASN A 144 -0.57 -8.35 5.07
C ASN A 144 -1.91 -7.59 5.05
N VAL A 145 -3.07 -8.27 5.15
CA VAL A 145 -4.35 -7.62 5.49
C VAL A 145 -4.45 -7.26 6.98
N LEU A 146 -3.51 -7.72 7.81
CA LEU A 146 -3.38 -7.39 9.23
C LEU A 146 -2.26 -6.35 9.41
N GLY A 147 -1.67 -6.32 10.61
CA GLY A 147 -0.51 -5.46 10.93
C GLY A 147 -0.83 -3.98 10.71
N GLN A 148 0.06 -3.28 10.01
CA GLN A 148 -0.08 -1.84 9.75
C GLN A 148 -1.29 -1.45 8.89
N PHE A 149 -1.90 -2.41 8.19
CA PHE A 149 -3.04 -2.17 7.29
C PHE A 149 -4.37 -2.66 7.85
N VAL A 150 -4.40 -3.14 9.10
CA VAL A 150 -5.61 -3.74 9.69
C VAL A 150 -6.82 -2.80 9.65
N GLU A 151 -6.65 -1.52 9.96
CA GLU A 151 -7.76 -0.54 9.92
C GLU A 151 -8.33 -0.37 8.51
N ARG A 152 -7.48 -0.41 7.49
CA ARG A 152 -7.85 -0.30 6.07
C ARG A 152 -8.59 -1.56 5.61
N SER A 153 -8.13 -2.73 6.02
CA SER A 153 -8.83 -4.00 5.82
C SER A 153 -10.19 -4.02 6.50
N GLN A 154 -10.30 -3.54 7.74
CA GLN A 154 -11.57 -3.46 8.45
C GLN A 154 -12.53 -2.46 7.79
N ALA A 155 -12.03 -1.36 7.22
CA ALA A 155 -12.84 -0.44 6.43
C ALA A 155 -13.42 -1.11 5.18
N LEU A 156 -12.61 -1.85 4.42
CA LEU A 156 -13.08 -2.65 3.28
C LEU A 156 -14.12 -3.69 3.72
N TYR A 157 -13.86 -4.43 4.80
CA TYR A 157 -14.80 -5.39 5.38
C TYR A 157 -16.17 -4.75 5.66
N ARG A 158 -16.19 -3.56 6.29
CA ARG A 158 -17.43 -2.85 6.60
C ARG A 158 -18.20 -2.41 5.36
N VAL A 159 -17.51 -2.10 4.25
CA VAL A 159 -18.16 -1.84 2.97
C VAL A 159 -18.93 -3.08 2.49
N HIS A 160 -18.34 -4.28 2.56
CA HIS A 160 -19.04 -5.52 2.21
C HIS A 160 -20.24 -5.77 3.12
N VAL A 161 -20.08 -5.65 4.44
CA VAL A 161 -21.18 -5.89 5.38
C VAL A 161 -22.31 -4.88 5.18
N ALA A 162 -22.01 -3.60 5.02
CA ALA A 162 -23.04 -2.59 4.77
C ALA A 162 -23.76 -2.82 3.42
N ALA A 163 -23.03 -3.21 2.37
CA ALA A 163 -23.59 -3.42 1.03
C ALA A 163 -24.36 -4.76 0.86
N PHE A 164 -23.97 -5.81 1.57
CA PHE A 164 -24.52 -7.16 1.30
C PHE A 164 -25.17 -7.81 2.53
N GLY A 165 -24.97 -7.26 3.73
CA GLY A 165 -25.52 -7.79 4.98
C GLY A 165 -24.83 -9.06 5.46
N SER A 166 -23.71 -9.45 4.84
CA SER A 166 -22.92 -10.64 5.18
C SER A 166 -21.43 -10.33 5.19
N MET A 167 -20.68 -11.13 5.94
CA MET A 167 -19.21 -11.09 5.91
C MET A 167 -18.73 -11.44 4.49
N PRO A 168 -17.68 -10.76 3.97
CA PRO A 168 -17.08 -11.14 2.70
C PRO A 168 -16.44 -12.52 2.82
N ARG A 169 -16.33 -13.23 1.70
CA ARG A 169 -15.58 -14.50 1.63
C ARG A 169 -14.09 -14.25 1.39
N TYR A 170 -13.22 -15.19 1.77
CA TYR A 170 -11.76 -15.07 1.65
C TYR A 170 -11.32 -14.63 0.23
N ALA A 171 -11.74 -15.38 -0.79
CA ALA A 171 -11.32 -15.12 -2.17
C ALA A 171 -11.81 -13.77 -2.70
N GLU A 172 -13.01 -13.35 -2.30
CA GLU A 172 -13.58 -12.04 -2.64
C GLU A 172 -12.80 -10.92 -1.96
N PHE A 173 -12.59 -11.06 -0.65
CA PHE A 173 -11.90 -10.06 0.16
C PHE A 173 -10.46 -9.86 -0.30
N THR A 174 -9.69 -10.94 -0.52
CA THR A 174 -8.29 -10.84 -0.97
C THR A 174 -8.19 -10.20 -2.36
N ARG A 175 -9.14 -10.46 -3.27
CA ARG A 175 -9.20 -9.78 -4.56
C ARG A 175 -9.45 -8.28 -4.36
N ASP A 176 -10.45 -7.92 -3.57
CA ASP A 176 -10.88 -6.53 -3.38
C ASP A 176 -9.86 -5.73 -2.54
N ALA A 177 -9.15 -6.38 -1.60
CA ALA A 177 -8.02 -5.82 -0.86
C ALA A 177 -6.86 -5.42 -1.79
N ARG A 178 -6.54 -6.26 -2.79
CA ARG A 178 -5.56 -5.91 -3.83
C ARG A 178 -6.01 -4.78 -4.74
N GLU A 179 -7.32 -4.59 -4.93
CA GLU A 179 -7.84 -3.46 -5.68
C GLU A 179 -7.67 -2.15 -4.90
N VAL A 180 -8.08 -2.14 -3.62
CA VAL A 180 -7.98 -0.94 -2.79
C VAL A 180 -6.56 -0.63 -2.31
N GLY A 181 -5.67 -1.62 -2.31
CA GLY A 181 -4.27 -1.47 -1.90
C GLY A 181 -3.33 -0.92 -2.97
N ARG A 182 -3.79 -0.72 -4.20
CA ARG A 182 -2.93 -0.23 -5.30
C ARG A 182 -2.34 1.13 -5.00
N ASN A 183 -1.03 1.27 -5.19
CA ASN A 183 -0.26 2.48 -4.88
C ASN A 183 -0.32 2.95 -3.41
N VAL A 184 -0.89 2.17 -2.48
CA VAL A 184 -0.80 2.44 -1.05
C VAL A 184 0.57 1.97 -0.58
N GLU A 185 1.53 2.89 -0.60
CA GLU A 185 2.93 2.59 -0.34
C GLU A 185 3.16 2.28 1.16
N PRO A 186 3.77 1.13 1.52
CA PRO A 186 3.90 0.70 2.92
C PRO A 186 4.73 1.64 3.80
N ASP A 187 5.69 2.32 3.19
CA ASP A 187 6.60 3.20 3.89
C ASP A 187 6.34 4.70 3.64
N ALA A 188 5.29 5.04 2.90
CA ALA A 188 4.87 6.44 2.80
C ALA A 188 4.40 6.93 4.18
N ASP A 189 4.35 8.25 4.40
CA ASP A 189 3.76 8.75 5.65
C ASP A 189 2.26 8.44 5.71
N GLU A 190 1.72 8.40 6.94
CA GLU A 190 0.34 7.97 7.18
C GLU A 190 -0.69 8.84 6.45
N ARG A 191 -0.41 10.13 6.24
CA ARG A 191 -1.33 11.01 5.51
C ARG A 191 -1.41 10.62 4.04
N GLU A 192 -0.27 10.40 3.39
CA GLU A 192 -0.21 9.95 2.00
C GLU A 192 -0.88 8.58 1.83
N GLN A 193 -0.61 7.64 2.76
CA GLN A 193 -1.27 6.33 2.75
C GLN A 193 -2.80 6.44 2.88
N ALA A 194 -3.27 7.25 3.84
CA ALA A 194 -4.70 7.44 4.09
C ALA A 194 -5.41 8.14 2.92
N GLU A 195 -4.76 9.12 2.30
CA GLU A 195 -5.27 9.81 1.11
C GLU A 195 -5.43 8.83 -0.06
N ARG A 196 -4.37 8.09 -0.39
CA ARG A 196 -4.41 7.10 -1.48
C ARG A 196 -5.42 5.99 -1.23
N PHE A 197 -5.43 5.42 -0.02
CA PHE A 197 -6.40 4.39 0.34
C PHE A 197 -7.83 4.93 0.24
N GLY A 198 -8.08 6.15 0.73
CA GLY A 198 -9.39 6.78 0.66
C GLY A 198 -9.88 7.04 -0.77
N GLU A 199 -8.99 7.41 -1.69
CA GLU A 199 -9.31 7.50 -3.12
C GLU A 199 -9.69 6.15 -3.71
N ASN A 200 -8.87 5.13 -3.46
CA ASN A 200 -9.12 3.78 -3.96
C ASN A 200 -10.42 3.19 -3.41
N LEU A 201 -10.71 3.38 -2.11
CA LEU A 201 -11.95 2.90 -1.48
C LEU A 201 -13.19 3.60 -2.05
N ARG A 202 -13.09 4.88 -2.43
CA ARG A 202 -14.17 5.60 -3.13
C ARG A 202 -14.42 5.02 -4.52
N ALA A 203 -13.36 4.82 -5.30
CA ALA A 203 -13.46 4.20 -6.61
C ALA A 203 -14.05 2.78 -6.53
N PHE A 204 -13.61 1.99 -5.54
CA PHE A 204 -14.14 0.67 -5.26
C PHE A 204 -15.63 0.67 -4.91
N ALA A 205 -16.08 1.61 -4.08
CA ALA A 205 -17.50 1.73 -3.74
C ALA A 205 -18.36 2.16 -4.94
N ASP A 206 -17.85 3.06 -5.78
CA ASP A 206 -18.51 3.44 -7.03
C ASP A 206 -18.62 2.25 -7.98
N GLU A 207 -17.58 1.43 -8.10
CA GLU A 207 -17.61 0.24 -8.94
C GLU A 207 -18.52 -0.85 -8.37
N THR A 208 -18.50 -1.05 -7.06
CA THR A 208 -19.42 -1.96 -6.36
C THR A 208 -20.86 -1.60 -6.65
N ALA A 209 -21.21 -0.31 -6.65
CA ALA A 209 -22.55 0.16 -6.98
C ALA A 209 -22.99 -0.14 -8.43
N ARG A 210 -22.03 -0.45 -9.32
CA ARG A 210 -22.26 -0.83 -10.72
C ARG A 210 -22.32 -2.34 -10.95
N ARG A 211 -21.87 -3.16 -9.99
CA ARG A 211 -21.90 -4.63 -10.09
C ARG A 211 -23.35 -5.14 -10.12
N GLU A 212 -23.56 -6.27 -10.79
CA GLU A 212 -24.90 -6.82 -11.04
C GLU A 212 -25.60 -7.34 -9.78
N ASP A 213 -24.84 -7.89 -8.83
CA ASP A 213 -25.33 -8.26 -7.50
C ASP A 213 -25.86 -7.06 -6.71
N PHE A 214 -25.12 -5.94 -6.71
CA PHE A 214 -25.55 -4.71 -6.07
C PHE A 214 -26.81 -4.14 -6.74
N LYS A 215 -26.85 -4.09 -8.07
CA LYS A 215 -28.04 -3.65 -8.82
C LYS A 215 -29.26 -4.53 -8.54
N LYS A 216 -29.08 -5.85 -8.39
CA LYS A 216 -30.18 -6.76 -8.01
C LYS A 216 -30.76 -6.42 -6.63
N LEU A 217 -29.92 -6.01 -5.67
CA LEU A 217 -30.34 -5.65 -4.33
C LEU A 217 -30.96 -4.25 -4.23
N TYR A 218 -30.42 -3.28 -4.96
CA TYR A 218 -30.70 -1.86 -4.76
C TYR A 218 -31.33 -1.13 -5.94
N GLY A 219 -31.35 -1.73 -7.14
CA GLY A 219 -31.79 -1.09 -8.38
C GLY A 219 -33.27 -0.67 -8.35
N GLY A 220 -34.12 -1.46 -7.67
CA GLY A 220 -35.55 -1.15 -7.51
C GLY A 220 -35.90 -0.31 -6.29
N LEU A 221 -34.92 0.05 -5.45
CA LEU A 221 -35.17 0.80 -4.21
C LEU A 221 -35.13 2.30 -4.45
N GLY A 222 -36.08 3.02 -3.84
CA GLY A 222 -35.99 4.47 -3.68
C GLY A 222 -34.90 4.86 -2.66
N ASP A 223 -34.53 6.13 -2.62
CA ASP A 223 -33.39 6.59 -1.82
C ASP A 223 -33.55 6.36 -0.31
N ALA A 224 -34.74 6.58 0.24
CA ALA A 224 -35.04 6.27 1.64
C ALA A 224 -34.91 4.76 1.93
N GLN A 225 -35.42 3.90 1.04
CA GLN A 225 -35.33 2.45 1.20
C GLN A 225 -33.89 1.95 1.08
N TYR A 226 -33.09 2.57 0.21
CA TYR A 226 -31.66 2.30 0.10
C TYR A 226 -30.94 2.60 1.41
N VAL A 227 -31.17 3.77 2.00
CA VAL A 227 -30.58 4.17 3.29
C VAL A 227 -31.01 3.23 4.41
N GLU A 228 -32.30 2.91 4.50
CA GLU A 228 -32.82 1.96 5.50
C GLU A 228 -32.18 0.58 5.37
N ARG A 229 -32.04 0.07 4.14
CA ARG A 229 -31.41 -1.23 3.91
C ARG A 229 -29.95 -1.24 4.36
N LEU A 230 -29.19 -0.18 4.10
CA LEU A 230 -27.79 -0.09 4.56
C LEU A 230 -27.68 -0.06 6.09
N TYR A 231 -28.53 0.72 6.77
CA TYR A 231 -28.55 0.72 8.24
C TYR A 231 -29.00 -0.63 8.81
N ALA A 232 -29.94 -1.31 8.16
CA ALA A 232 -30.35 -2.65 8.55
C ALA A 232 -29.20 -3.66 8.39
N ASN A 233 -28.47 -3.60 7.28
CA ASN A 233 -27.29 -4.44 7.05
C ASN A 233 -26.17 -4.17 8.07
N ALA A 234 -25.89 -2.90 8.37
CA ALA A 234 -24.93 -2.52 9.41
C ALA A 234 -25.43 -2.89 10.83
N GLY A 235 -26.75 -3.03 10.98
CA GLY A 235 -27.43 -3.28 12.24
C GLY A 235 -27.10 -2.24 13.30
N ILE A 236 -26.99 -0.97 12.88
CA ILE A 236 -26.86 0.17 13.78
C ILE A 236 -28.12 1.05 13.65
N ASN A 237 -28.50 1.70 14.76
CA ASN A 237 -29.67 2.56 14.78
C ASN A 237 -29.26 3.99 14.43
N ALA A 238 -29.75 4.50 13.29
CA ALA A 238 -29.81 5.94 13.02
C ALA A 238 -31.07 6.54 13.65
N ASP A 239 -31.12 7.85 13.84
CA ASP A 239 -32.38 8.55 14.12
C ASP A 239 -33.12 8.92 12.82
N ALA A 240 -34.36 9.40 12.94
CA ALA A 240 -35.17 9.74 11.77
C ALA A 240 -34.60 10.91 10.96
N GLY A 241 -33.96 11.88 11.62
CA GLY A 241 -33.34 13.04 10.97
C GLY A 241 -32.09 12.67 10.18
N GLU A 242 -31.25 11.78 10.72
CA GLU A 242 -30.07 11.25 10.05
C GLU A 242 -30.46 10.51 8.76
N ARG A 243 -31.44 9.60 8.84
CA ARG A 243 -31.93 8.88 7.66
C ARG A 243 -32.52 9.80 6.60
N ALA A 244 -33.38 10.74 7.02
CA ALA A 244 -33.97 11.72 6.12
C ALA A 244 -32.89 12.56 5.42
N SER A 245 -31.89 13.04 6.16
CA SER A 245 -30.77 13.83 5.61
C SER A 245 -29.98 13.08 4.52
N LEU A 246 -29.76 11.77 4.70
CA LEU A 246 -29.09 10.94 3.68
C LEU A 246 -29.98 10.70 2.46
N ALA A 247 -31.26 10.39 2.67
CA ALA A 247 -32.23 10.19 1.60
C ALA A 247 -32.42 11.47 0.77
N ASP A 248 -32.59 12.62 1.42
CA ASP A 248 -32.71 13.93 0.75
C ASP A 248 -31.42 14.30 0.01
N GLY A 249 -30.26 13.92 0.55
CA GLY A 249 -28.97 14.09 -0.11
C GLY A 249 -28.87 13.31 -1.41
N LEU A 250 -29.40 12.08 -1.45
CA LEU A 250 -29.49 11.27 -2.66
C LEU A 250 -30.52 11.85 -3.66
N ALA A 251 -31.72 12.17 -3.18
CA ALA A 251 -32.81 12.69 -4.02
C ALA A 251 -32.45 14.02 -4.70
N SER A 252 -31.64 14.85 -4.04
CA SER A 252 -31.12 16.11 -4.58
C SER A 252 -29.81 15.99 -5.36
N GLY A 253 -29.24 14.79 -5.49
CA GLY A 253 -27.97 14.55 -6.17
C GLY A 253 -26.73 15.08 -5.45
N ARG A 254 -26.87 15.60 -4.22
CA ARG A 254 -25.74 16.06 -3.38
C ARG A 254 -24.88 14.91 -2.87
N ARG A 255 -25.42 13.69 -2.89
CA ARG A 255 -24.72 12.45 -2.52
C ARG A 255 -24.94 11.41 -3.60
N THR A 256 -23.94 10.57 -3.80
CA THR A 256 -24.08 9.33 -4.57
C THR A 256 -24.46 8.17 -3.64
N ARG A 257 -25.01 7.09 -4.20
CA ARG A 257 -25.27 5.86 -3.44
C ARG A 257 -23.99 5.31 -2.80
N ALA A 258 -22.90 5.26 -3.57
CA ALA A 258 -21.57 4.90 -3.05
C ALA A 258 -21.11 5.83 -1.91
N GLY A 259 -21.34 7.14 -2.01
CA GLY A 259 -21.01 8.08 -0.94
C GLY A 259 -21.82 7.86 0.33
N VAL A 260 -23.09 7.45 0.23
CA VAL A 260 -23.90 7.05 1.40
C VAL A 260 -23.43 5.73 1.99
N LEU A 261 -23.12 4.73 1.14
CA LEU A 261 -22.52 3.47 1.57
C LEU A 261 -21.24 3.69 2.38
N LEU A 262 -20.31 4.49 1.87
CA LEU A 262 -19.07 4.80 2.57
C LEU A 262 -19.29 5.60 3.86
N LYS A 263 -20.28 6.50 3.90
CA LYS A 263 -20.61 7.19 5.15
C LYS A 263 -21.09 6.23 6.22
N ILE A 264 -21.94 5.27 5.89
CA ILE A 264 -22.45 4.27 6.84
C ILE A 264 -21.35 3.27 7.23
N ALA A 265 -20.54 2.82 6.26
CA ALA A 265 -19.41 1.92 6.51
C ALA A 265 -18.34 2.52 7.46
N ASN A 266 -18.22 3.85 7.50
CA ASN A 266 -17.31 4.59 8.38
C ASN A 266 -18.03 5.24 9.58
N ASP A 267 -19.29 4.87 9.86
CA ASP A 267 -19.99 5.35 11.03
C ASP A 267 -19.30 4.82 12.30
N PRO A 268 -18.94 5.67 13.28
CA PRO A 268 -18.24 5.23 14.50
C PRO A 268 -18.97 4.11 15.27
N ARG A 269 -20.32 4.10 15.25
CA ARG A 269 -21.11 3.04 15.89
C ARG A 269 -20.89 1.70 15.20
N PHE A 270 -20.76 1.72 13.87
CA PHE A 270 -20.54 0.52 13.07
C PHE A 270 -19.08 0.06 13.11
N VAL A 271 -18.14 1.01 13.12
CA VAL A 271 -16.71 0.74 13.36
C VAL A 271 -16.53 -0.01 14.67
N GLU A 272 -17.10 0.51 15.76
CA GLU A 272 -17.00 -0.12 17.08
C GLU A 272 -17.65 -1.51 17.11
N LYS A 273 -18.88 -1.61 16.58
CA LYS A 273 -19.63 -2.86 16.56
C LYS A 273 -18.90 -4.00 15.82
N GLU A 274 -18.25 -3.68 14.70
CA GLU A 274 -17.59 -4.68 13.86
C GLU A 274 -16.10 -4.86 14.17
N ARG A 275 -15.52 -4.12 15.12
CA ARG A 275 -14.08 -4.12 15.40
C ARG A 275 -13.53 -5.53 15.62
N HIS A 276 -14.09 -6.26 16.59
CA HIS A 276 -13.62 -7.61 16.93
C HIS A 276 -13.98 -8.65 15.86
N ARG A 277 -15.19 -8.55 15.29
CA ARG A 277 -15.65 -9.50 14.27
C ARG A 277 -14.81 -9.44 13.00
N SER A 278 -14.55 -8.22 12.52
CA SER A 278 -13.68 -7.99 11.38
C SER A 278 -12.24 -8.38 11.67
N PHE A 279 -11.71 -8.05 12.85
CA PHE A 279 -10.35 -8.44 13.26
C PHE A 279 -10.16 -9.96 13.22
N LEU A 280 -11.09 -10.72 13.82
CA LEU A 280 -11.03 -12.18 13.83
C LEU A 280 -11.15 -12.77 12.41
N LEU A 281 -12.06 -12.25 11.58
CA LEU A 281 -12.19 -12.71 10.20
C LEU A 281 -10.90 -12.51 9.40
N LEU A 282 -10.23 -11.37 9.60
CA LEU A 282 -8.95 -11.08 8.96
C LEU A 282 -7.83 -12.03 9.44
N HIS A 283 -7.91 -12.60 10.64
CA HIS A 283 -6.98 -13.65 11.09
C HIS A 283 -7.17 -14.96 10.34
N TYR A 284 -8.43 -15.37 10.12
CA TYR A 284 -8.73 -16.51 9.25
C TYR A 284 -8.18 -16.28 7.83
N PHE A 285 -8.38 -15.08 7.27
CA PHE A 285 -7.89 -14.78 5.92
C PHE A 285 -6.37 -14.70 5.83
N GLY A 286 -5.73 -14.06 6.81
CA GLY A 286 -4.28 -13.85 6.82
C GLY A 286 -3.50 -15.13 7.09
N TYR A 287 -3.86 -15.85 8.16
CA TYR A 287 -3.08 -17.01 8.62
C TYR A 287 -3.57 -18.31 7.97
N LEU A 288 -4.87 -18.54 7.90
CA LEU A 288 -5.45 -19.81 7.44
C LEU A 288 -5.84 -19.81 5.96
N ARG A 289 -5.94 -18.63 5.33
CA ARG A 289 -6.27 -18.46 3.91
C ARG A 289 -7.59 -19.13 3.50
N ARG A 290 -8.60 -19.06 4.38
CA ARG A 290 -9.92 -19.67 4.17
C ARG A 290 -11.03 -18.93 4.89
N ASP A 291 -12.27 -19.32 4.58
CA ASP A 291 -13.45 -18.87 5.32
C ASP A 291 -13.60 -19.64 6.66
N PRO A 292 -14.06 -19.00 7.75
CA PRO A 292 -14.18 -19.64 9.08
C PRO A 292 -15.20 -20.79 9.20
N GLY A 293 -15.92 -21.12 8.12
CA GLY A 293 -16.87 -22.23 8.11
C GLY A 293 -16.56 -23.29 7.05
N ASP A 294 -15.47 -23.11 6.32
CA ASP A 294 -14.98 -24.10 5.36
C ASP A 294 -14.21 -25.21 6.11
N PRO A 295 -14.11 -26.43 5.54
CA PRO A 295 -13.33 -27.52 6.14
C PRO A 295 -11.92 -27.08 6.57
N PRO A 296 -11.39 -27.56 7.71
CA PRO A 296 -11.86 -28.72 8.50
C PRO A 296 -13.02 -28.43 9.45
N GLU A 297 -13.47 -27.17 9.54
CA GLU A 297 -14.61 -26.79 10.36
C GLU A 297 -15.94 -27.11 9.64
N HIS A 298 -17.00 -27.28 10.43
CA HIS A 298 -18.36 -27.50 9.93
C HIS A 298 -19.28 -26.41 10.48
N GLY A 299 -19.17 -25.20 9.92
CA GLY A 299 -19.92 -24.02 10.39
C GLY A 299 -19.07 -23.06 11.22
N LEU A 300 -19.72 -22.05 11.81
CA LEU A 300 -19.04 -20.91 12.45
C LEU A 300 -18.78 -21.10 13.95
N ASP A 301 -18.83 -22.31 14.48
CA ASP A 301 -18.74 -22.55 15.94
C ASP A 301 -17.39 -22.07 16.51
N GLY A 302 -16.28 -22.39 15.84
CA GLY A 302 -14.94 -21.93 16.22
C GLY A 302 -14.82 -20.40 16.14
N PHE A 303 -15.32 -19.81 15.04
CA PHE A 303 -15.35 -18.37 14.87
C PHE A 303 -16.14 -17.68 15.99
N ASN A 304 -17.34 -18.16 16.29
CA ASN A 304 -18.21 -17.59 17.33
C ASN A 304 -17.61 -17.75 18.73
N PHE A 305 -16.95 -18.88 19.01
CA PHE A 305 -16.23 -19.09 20.25
C PHE A 305 -15.11 -18.05 20.43
N TRP A 306 -14.24 -17.89 19.44
CA TRP A 306 -13.14 -16.92 19.50
C TRP A 306 -13.62 -15.48 19.51
N LEU A 307 -14.72 -15.17 18.82
CA LEU A 307 -15.36 -13.86 18.87
C LEU A 307 -15.84 -13.54 20.28
N ALA A 308 -16.54 -14.48 20.93
CA ALA A 308 -17.01 -14.30 22.31
C ALA A 308 -15.83 -14.15 23.30
N VAL A 309 -14.72 -14.86 23.08
CA VAL A 309 -13.48 -14.68 23.85
C VAL A 309 -12.95 -13.27 23.66
N LEU A 310 -12.78 -12.82 22.41
CA LEU A 310 -12.23 -11.50 22.08
C LEU A 310 -13.13 -10.36 22.59
N GLU A 311 -14.46 -10.48 22.47
CA GLU A 311 -15.41 -9.50 23.00
C GLU A 311 -15.35 -9.39 24.53
N ARG A 312 -15.10 -10.50 25.22
CA ARG A 312 -14.99 -10.52 26.68
C ARG A 312 -13.64 -9.97 27.17
N THR A 313 -12.55 -10.29 26.50
CA THR A 313 -11.19 -9.96 26.97
C THR A 313 -10.64 -8.67 26.39
N GLY A 314 -11.03 -8.32 25.16
CA GLY A 314 -10.39 -7.28 24.36
C GLY A 314 -8.93 -7.60 23.98
N ASP A 315 -8.47 -8.83 24.21
CA ASP A 315 -7.08 -9.22 24.02
C ASP A 315 -6.83 -9.71 22.60
N GLU A 316 -6.57 -8.76 21.70
CA GLU A 316 -6.24 -9.02 20.30
C GLU A 316 -4.93 -9.80 20.12
N ARG A 317 -3.98 -9.69 21.07
CA ARG A 317 -2.69 -10.41 21.00
C ARG A 317 -2.88 -11.90 21.22
N ALA A 318 -3.75 -12.27 22.17
CA ALA A 318 -4.08 -13.68 22.42
C ALA A 318 -4.66 -14.37 21.18
N ILE A 319 -5.44 -13.64 20.36
CA ILE A 319 -5.95 -14.16 19.08
C ILE A 319 -4.80 -14.42 18.11
N GLY A 320 -3.90 -13.44 17.91
CA GLY A 320 -2.74 -13.62 17.04
C GLY A 320 -1.90 -14.86 17.41
N SER A 321 -1.60 -15.03 18.70
CA SER A 321 -0.87 -16.20 19.20
C SER A 321 -1.63 -17.51 18.95
N ALA A 322 -2.94 -17.54 19.21
CA ALA A 322 -3.74 -18.75 19.01
C ALA A 322 -3.75 -19.24 17.55
N PHE A 323 -3.76 -18.31 16.57
CA PHE A 323 -3.69 -18.67 15.16
C PHE A 323 -2.30 -19.19 14.76
N LEU A 324 -1.23 -18.56 15.24
CA LEU A 324 0.14 -19.00 14.99
C LEU A 324 0.44 -20.38 15.60
N ASP A 325 -0.13 -20.67 16.78
CA ASP A 325 0.06 -21.94 17.48
C ASP A 325 -0.88 -23.05 16.99
N SER A 326 -1.83 -22.72 16.12
CA SER A 326 -2.79 -23.69 15.59
C SER A 326 -2.11 -24.77 14.75
N GLU A 327 -2.54 -26.01 14.91
CA GLU A 327 -2.04 -27.13 14.11
C GLU A 327 -2.25 -26.87 12.62
N GLU A 328 -3.37 -26.25 12.24
CA GLU A 328 -3.66 -25.89 10.86
C GLU A 328 -2.61 -24.94 10.26
N TYR A 329 -2.21 -23.90 11.01
CA TYR A 329 -1.16 -23.00 10.56
C TYR A 329 0.20 -23.70 10.45
N LYS A 330 0.56 -24.55 11.42
CA LYS A 330 1.82 -25.32 11.40
C LYS A 330 1.89 -26.24 10.17
N HIS A 331 0.82 -26.98 9.87
CA HIS A 331 0.77 -27.89 8.71
C HIS A 331 0.84 -27.16 7.36
N ARG A 332 0.52 -25.85 7.31
CA ARG A 332 0.73 -25.02 6.11
C ARG A 332 2.22 -24.73 5.86
N GLY A 333 3.01 -24.53 6.93
CA GLY A 333 4.44 -24.21 6.84
C GLY A 333 5.33 -25.38 6.43
N GLU A 334 4.81 -26.60 6.42
CA GLU A 334 5.53 -27.83 6.08
C GLU A 334 5.41 -28.24 4.59
N ARG A 335 4.83 -27.39 3.73
CA ARG A 335 4.66 -27.61 2.28
C ARG A 335 5.43 -26.60 1.43
#